data_AF-A0A932YJ63-F1
#
_entry.id   AF-A0A932YJ63-F1
#
_cell.length_a   1.000
_cell.length_b   1.000
_cell.length_c   1.000
_cell.angle_alpha   90.00
_cell.angle_beta   90.00
_cell.angle_gamma   90.00
#
_symmetry.space_group_name_H-M   'P 1'
#
loop_
_entity.id
_entity.type
_entity.pdbx_description
1 polymer ?
#
loop_
_entity_poly.entity_id
_entity_poly.type
_entity_poly.pdbx_seq_one_letter_code
_entity_poly.pdbx_strand_id
1 'polypeptide(L)'
;MTSVTALLLQAAISLLLFVQAHPSLDASLREQAIEVANQAIRVATEQPTVKHDTPLPKVAPTANLPTEKAETENEPPRFTSIPQTPTNVIAGQAVTFSWKGTDPDGDNVGWSLDWGNGKSSTICVPENTAFTQSHTWNTPGTYTVEMTVSDCKGGIGIASFTVVVAGSAASVKVVSPDGGETFTQGDTLLLKVDLRSSKSRGSLQLMLSEELAGGKPSDPAYHLLTLDISPSTAGSIIEKNAVLGSDIVPGKYFVYAFWKSGDGMEIKSDFSNTPFSITASSSGGNEGGGGSGSGSGDSSGGGGGSSSGGGASSGSGGGGSTSSQSGF
;
A
#
# COMPACT_ATOMS: atom_id res chain seq x y z
N MET A 1 24.28 -33.24 -7.40
CA MET A 1 25.03 -32.27 -6.59
C MET A 1 25.94 -31.51 -7.54
N THR A 2 25.71 -30.22 -7.76
CA THR A 2 26.59 -29.36 -8.55
C THR A 2 27.87 -29.11 -7.76
N SER A 3 29.03 -29.33 -8.38
CA SER A 3 30.33 -29.10 -7.73
C SER A 3 30.49 -27.63 -7.35
N VAL A 4 31.17 -27.34 -6.24
CA VAL A 4 31.50 -25.96 -5.79
C VAL A 4 32.20 -25.18 -6.91
N THR A 5 33.03 -25.85 -7.70
CA THR A 5 33.68 -25.29 -8.90
C THR A 5 32.69 -24.84 -9.97
N ALA A 6 31.59 -25.58 -10.18
CA ALA A 6 30.55 -25.23 -11.14
C ALA A 6 29.73 -24.02 -10.67
N LEU A 7 29.52 -23.87 -9.35
CA LEU A 7 28.81 -22.74 -8.77
C LEU A 7 29.64 -21.46 -8.84
N LEU A 8 30.95 -21.54 -8.54
CA LEU A 8 31.91 -20.44 -8.70
C LEU A 8 31.99 -19.95 -10.15
N LEU A 9 32.07 -20.89 -11.11
CA LEU A 9 32.13 -20.54 -12.53
C LEU A 9 30.81 -19.90 -13.00
N GLN A 10 29.66 -20.41 -12.55
CA GLN A 10 28.35 -19.83 -12.87
C GLN A 10 28.18 -18.41 -12.30
N ALA A 11 28.66 -18.17 -11.08
CA ALA A 11 28.63 -16.85 -10.46
C ALA A 11 29.53 -15.85 -11.20
N ALA A 12 30.76 -16.25 -11.57
CA ALA A 12 31.69 -15.42 -12.33
C ALA A 12 31.12 -15.03 -13.71
N ILE A 13 30.53 -15.99 -14.43
CA ILE A 13 29.88 -15.74 -15.73
C ILE A 13 28.69 -14.78 -15.57
N SER A 14 27.87 -14.96 -14.53
CA SER A 14 26.70 -14.11 -14.28
C SER A 14 27.11 -12.66 -13.97
N LEU A 15 28.22 -12.47 -13.23
CA LEU A 15 28.76 -11.16 -12.92
C LEU A 15 29.32 -10.45 -14.16
N LEU A 16 30.03 -11.18 -15.04
CA LEU A 16 30.53 -10.63 -16.30
C LEU A 16 29.39 -10.20 -17.25
N LEU A 17 28.33 -11.01 -17.34
CA LEU A 17 27.15 -10.67 -18.14
C LEU A 17 26.41 -9.45 -17.57
N PHE A 18 26.33 -9.32 -16.25
CA PHE A 18 25.77 -8.13 -15.60
C PHE A 18 26.55 -6.87 -15.95
N VAL A 19 27.88 -6.91 -15.86
CA VAL A 19 28.75 -5.78 -16.23
C VAL A 19 28.59 -5.40 -17.71
N GLN A 20 28.41 -6.38 -18.60
CA GLN A 20 28.19 -6.13 -20.04
C GLN A 20 26.81 -5.52 -20.33
N ALA A 21 25.78 -5.87 -19.54
CA ALA A 21 24.43 -5.36 -19.70
C ALA A 21 24.24 -3.92 -19.17
N HIS A 22 25.18 -3.40 -18.36
CA HIS A 22 25.07 -2.10 -17.69
C HIS A 22 26.24 -1.16 -18.05
N PRO A 23 26.26 -0.58 -19.26
CA PRO A 23 27.34 0.32 -19.70
C PRO A 23 27.40 1.65 -18.94
N SER A 24 26.38 1.97 -18.14
CA SER A 24 26.34 3.15 -17.27
C SER A 24 27.01 2.95 -15.91
N LEU A 25 27.58 1.76 -15.64
CA LEU A 25 28.35 1.51 -14.42
C LEU A 25 29.57 2.44 -14.35
N ASP A 26 29.88 2.89 -13.13
CA ASP A 26 31.11 3.63 -12.86
C ASP A 26 32.33 2.79 -13.26
N ALA A 27 33.35 3.44 -13.85
CA ALA A 27 34.52 2.76 -14.39
C ALA A 27 35.30 1.99 -13.31
N SER A 28 35.35 2.49 -12.08
CA SER A 28 36.03 1.82 -10.95
C SER A 28 35.28 0.57 -10.53
N LEU A 29 33.95 0.65 -10.42
CA LEU A 29 33.10 -0.50 -10.09
C LEU A 29 33.13 -1.57 -11.19
N ARG A 30 33.23 -1.15 -12.46
CA ARG A 30 33.36 -2.03 -13.61
C ARG A 30 34.65 -2.85 -13.54
N GLU A 31 35.79 -2.20 -13.30
CA GLU A 31 37.09 -2.87 -13.19
C GLU A 31 37.14 -3.81 -11.98
N GLN A 32 36.61 -3.39 -10.84
CA GLN A 32 36.53 -4.25 -9.65
C GLN A 32 35.68 -5.51 -9.90
N ALA A 33 34.53 -5.38 -10.58
CA ALA A 33 33.68 -6.52 -10.89
C ALA A 33 34.33 -7.50 -11.88
N ILE A 34 35.09 -7.00 -12.85
CA ILE A 34 35.86 -7.83 -13.79
C ILE A 34 36.98 -8.58 -13.07
N GLU A 35 37.71 -7.90 -12.17
CA GLU A 35 38.80 -8.51 -11.42
C GLU A 35 38.29 -9.63 -10.50
N VAL A 36 37.18 -9.41 -9.80
CA VAL A 36 36.54 -10.42 -8.95
C VAL A 36 36.09 -11.64 -9.77
N ALA A 37 35.48 -11.42 -10.95
CA ALA A 37 35.08 -12.52 -11.81
C ALA A 37 36.28 -13.33 -12.34
N ASN A 38 37.37 -12.66 -12.72
CA ASN A 38 38.59 -13.31 -13.18
C ASN A 38 39.28 -14.12 -12.07
N GLN A 39 39.31 -13.58 -10.84
CA GLN A 39 39.84 -14.28 -9.66
C GLN A 39 39.06 -15.58 -9.40
N ALA A 40 37.72 -15.51 -9.46
CA ALA A 40 36.86 -16.68 -9.26
C ALA A 40 37.06 -17.75 -10.35
N ILE A 41 37.30 -17.34 -11.61
CA ILE A 41 37.63 -18.27 -12.71
C ILE A 41 38.97 -18.98 -12.46
N ARG A 42 40.00 -18.26 -12.00
CA ARG A 42 41.31 -18.86 -11.68
C ARG A 42 41.19 -19.92 -10.58
N VAL A 43 40.50 -19.58 -9.49
CA VAL A 43 40.25 -20.50 -8.37
C VAL A 43 39.46 -21.73 -8.82
N ALA A 44 38.51 -21.57 -9.75
CA ALA A 44 37.74 -22.69 -10.27
C ALA A 44 38.51 -23.58 -11.27
N THR A 45 39.64 -23.12 -11.82
CA THR A 45 40.38 -23.78 -12.90
C THR A 45 41.76 -24.33 -12.52
N GLU A 46 42.35 -23.89 -11.40
CA GLU A 46 43.65 -24.40 -10.93
C GLU A 46 43.47 -25.62 -10.00
N GLN A 47 43.82 -26.82 -10.48
CA GLN A 47 44.20 -27.97 -9.63
C GLN A 47 45.72 -27.94 -9.40
N PRO A 48 46.24 -28.30 -8.20
CA PRO A 48 47.67 -28.25 -7.94
C PRO A 48 48.37 -29.44 -8.61
N THR A 49 49.01 -29.24 -9.76
CA THR A 49 50.01 -30.18 -10.29
C THR A 49 51.40 -29.78 -9.82
N VAL A 50 51.83 -30.25 -8.65
CA VAL A 50 53.24 -30.14 -8.22
C VAL A 50 54.02 -31.31 -8.84
N LYS A 51 54.82 -31.03 -9.88
CA LYS A 51 55.94 -31.89 -10.27
C LYS A 51 57.19 -31.41 -9.55
N HIS A 52 57.65 -32.17 -8.57
CA HIS A 52 59.00 -32.03 -8.01
C HIS A 52 60.00 -32.67 -8.97
N ASP A 53 60.85 -31.86 -9.60
CA ASP A 53 62.19 -32.31 -10.03
C ASP A 53 63.07 -31.12 -10.38
N THR A 54 63.78 -30.60 -9.38
CA THR A 54 65.08 -29.92 -9.56
C THR A 54 65.76 -29.75 -8.20
N PRO A 55 67.06 -30.05 -8.06
CA PRO A 55 67.73 -29.98 -6.76
C PRO A 55 68.04 -28.53 -6.37
N LEU A 56 67.84 -28.22 -5.08
CA LEU A 56 68.03 -26.90 -4.48
C LEU A 56 69.51 -26.45 -4.51
N PRO A 57 69.81 -25.17 -4.80
CA PRO A 57 71.12 -24.59 -4.53
C PRO A 57 71.32 -24.41 -3.02
N LYS A 58 72.50 -24.81 -2.54
CA LYS A 58 72.92 -24.70 -1.14
C LYS A 58 73.17 -23.23 -0.78
N VAL A 59 72.23 -22.61 -0.05
CA VAL A 59 72.38 -21.25 0.49
C VAL A 59 72.74 -21.32 1.98
N ALA A 60 73.73 -20.52 2.38
CA ALA A 60 74.33 -20.45 3.71
C ALA A 60 73.34 -20.00 4.80
N PRO A 61 73.57 -20.35 6.08
CA PRO A 61 72.68 -19.95 7.16
C PRO A 61 72.97 -18.52 7.58
N THR A 62 71.91 -17.72 7.79
CA THR A 62 71.67 -16.81 8.93
C THR A 62 70.87 -15.58 8.48
N ALA A 63 69.59 -15.52 8.84
CA ALA A 63 68.94 -14.39 9.51
C ALA A 63 67.46 -14.72 9.71
N ASN A 64 66.97 -14.53 10.93
CA ASN A 64 65.59 -14.77 11.36
C ASN A 64 64.56 -14.22 10.37
N LEU A 65 63.80 -15.12 9.73
CA LEU A 65 62.49 -14.78 9.18
C LEU A 65 61.55 -14.54 10.37
N PRO A 66 60.79 -13.43 10.41
CA PRO A 66 59.70 -13.33 11.37
C PRO A 66 58.74 -14.49 11.12
N THR A 67 58.37 -15.19 12.19
CA THR A 67 57.38 -16.27 12.14
C THR A 67 56.11 -15.73 11.52
N GLU A 68 55.85 -16.05 10.26
CA GLU A 68 54.59 -15.80 9.58
C GLU A 68 53.52 -16.57 10.38
N LYS A 69 52.71 -15.82 11.13
CA LYS A 69 51.59 -16.34 11.91
C LYS A 69 50.70 -17.08 10.93
N ALA A 70 50.56 -18.40 11.09
CA ALA A 70 49.64 -19.19 10.29
C ALA A 70 48.25 -18.51 10.29
N GLU A 71 47.77 -18.12 9.11
CA GLU A 71 46.39 -17.65 8.96
C GLU A 71 45.47 -18.84 9.26
N THR A 72 44.59 -18.69 10.25
CA THR A 72 43.59 -19.70 10.60
C THR A 72 42.62 -19.88 9.44
N GLU A 73 42.09 -21.09 9.25
CA GLU A 73 41.04 -21.35 8.26
C GLU A 73 39.79 -20.54 8.64
N ASN A 74 39.24 -19.81 7.66
CA ASN A 74 38.07 -18.94 7.86
C ASN A 74 36.83 -19.75 8.27
N GLU A 75 36.28 -19.46 9.44
CA GLU A 75 35.05 -20.03 9.95
C GLU A 75 33.82 -19.27 9.41
N PRO A 76 32.69 -19.94 9.16
CA PRO A 76 31.51 -19.27 8.62
C PRO A 76 30.80 -18.41 9.68
N PRO A 77 30.21 -17.28 9.27
CA PRO A 77 29.42 -16.43 10.16
C PRO A 77 28.09 -17.09 10.53
N ARG A 78 27.48 -16.61 11.61
CA ARG A 78 26.17 -17.10 12.09
C ARG A 78 25.26 -15.99 12.60
N PHE A 79 23.95 -16.23 12.52
CA PHE A 79 22.96 -15.39 13.19
C PHE A 79 23.02 -15.58 14.71
N THR A 80 23.00 -14.47 15.45
CA THR A 80 22.85 -14.46 16.92
C THR A 80 21.43 -14.09 17.34
N SER A 81 20.68 -13.43 16.46
CA SER A 81 19.23 -13.29 16.58
C SER A 81 18.56 -13.28 15.20
N ILE A 82 17.35 -13.83 15.15
CA ILE A 82 16.45 -13.72 14.00
C ILE A 82 15.22 -12.89 14.38
N PRO A 83 14.55 -12.24 13.42
CA PRO A 83 13.37 -11.44 13.72
C PRO A 83 12.25 -12.30 14.33
N GLN A 84 11.51 -11.73 15.27
CA GLN A 84 10.23 -12.31 15.68
C GLN A 84 9.21 -12.11 14.55
N THR A 85 8.44 -13.15 14.24
CA THR A 85 7.34 -13.04 13.28
C THR A 85 6.23 -12.16 13.88
N PRO A 86 5.88 -11.03 13.24
CA PRO A 86 4.76 -10.22 13.69
C PRO A 86 3.43 -10.97 13.45
N THR A 87 2.52 -10.85 14.41
CA THR A 87 1.14 -11.32 14.27
C THR A 87 0.29 -10.25 13.60
N ASN A 88 -0.65 -10.64 12.74
CA ASN A 88 -1.64 -9.76 12.11
C ASN A 88 -1.07 -8.69 11.16
N VAL A 89 -0.04 -9.03 10.38
CA VAL A 89 0.41 -8.15 9.29
C VAL A 89 -0.70 -8.05 8.26
N ILE A 90 -1.07 -6.83 7.87
CA ILE A 90 -2.08 -6.59 6.83
C ILE A 90 -1.37 -6.19 5.53
N ALA A 91 -1.88 -6.64 4.39
CA ALA A 91 -1.36 -6.21 3.09
C ALA A 91 -1.29 -4.67 2.97
N GLY A 92 -0.14 -4.15 2.52
CA GLY A 92 0.16 -2.71 2.45
C GLY A 92 0.75 -2.11 3.73
N GLN A 93 0.81 -2.87 4.83
CA GLN A 93 1.46 -2.44 6.07
C GLN A 93 2.98 -2.62 5.98
N ALA A 94 3.73 -1.55 6.28
CA ALA A 94 5.17 -1.64 6.46
C ALA A 94 5.52 -2.27 7.82
N VAL A 95 6.39 -3.26 7.80
CA VAL A 95 6.84 -4.00 8.99
C VAL A 95 8.34 -3.88 9.12
N THR A 96 8.81 -3.50 10.31
CA THR A 96 10.25 -3.38 10.61
C THR A 96 10.76 -4.65 11.29
N PHE A 97 11.78 -5.26 10.71
CA PHE A 97 12.46 -6.45 11.21
C PHE A 97 13.81 -6.07 11.81
N SER A 98 14.27 -6.84 12.80
CA SER A 98 15.62 -6.68 13.37
C SER A 98 16.30 -8.01 13.63
N TRP A 99 17.60 -8.08 13.36
CA TRP A 99 18.43 -9.28 13.52
C TRP A 99 19.89 -8.90 13.82
N LYS A 100 20.68 -9.91 14.18
CA LYS A 100 22.11 -9.81 14.47
C LYS A 100 22.84 -11.07 14.04
N GLY A 101 24.15 -10.95 13.89
CA GLY A 101 25.04 -12.10 13.78
C GLY A 101 26.48 -11.72 14.03
N THR A 102 27.32 -12.75 14.01
CA THR A 102 28.70 -12.74 14.49
C THR A 102 29.50 -13.68 13.62
N ASP A 103 30.80 -13.44 13.59
CA ASP A 103 31.76 -14.29 12.93
C ASP A 103 32.82 -14.78 13.95
N PRO A 104 33.13 -16.10 14.01
CA PRO A 104 34.11 -16.62 14.96
C PRO A 104 35.52 -16.02 14.82
N ASP A 105 35.91 -15.58 13.62
CA ASP A 105 37.20 -14.93 13.35
C ASP A 105 37.20 -13.44 13.72
N GLY A 106 36.03 -12.90 14.12
CA GLY A 106 35.84 -11.49 14.44
C GLY A 106 35.71 -10.60 13.20
N ASP A 107 35.37 -11.20 12.05
CA ASP A 107 35.18 -10.49 10.80
C ASP A 107 33.90 -9.63 10.79
N ASN A 108 33.91 -8.62 9.91
CA ASN A 108 32.71 -7.84 9.61
C ASN A 108 31.69 -8.71 8.88
N VAL A 109 30.41 -8.48 9.15
CA VAL A 109 29.32 -9.25 8.53
C VAL A 109 28.47 -8.39 7.60
N GLY A 110 28.02 -8.98 6.50
CA GLY A 110 27.04 -8.41 5.56
C GLY A 110 25.81 -9.29 5.43
N TRP A 111 24.69 -8.73 4.93
CA TRP A 111 23.40 -9.43 4.87
C TRP A 111 22.82 -9.43 3.46
N SER A 112 22.10 -10.50 3.12
CA SER A 112 21.17 -10.52 2.00
C SER A 112 19.84 -11.15 2.43
N LEU A 113 18.73 -10.54 2.05
CA LEU A 113 17.39 -10.99 2.38
C LEU A 113 16.60 -11.19 1.10
N ASP A 114 15.91 -12.33 0.98
CA ASP A 114 14.86 -12.58 0.02
C ASP A 114 13.52 -12.56 0.74
N TRP A 115 12.70 -11.54 0.46
CA TRP A 115 11.41 -11.33 1.09
C TRP A 115 10.28 -12.16 0.46
N GLY A 116 10.60 -12.97 -0.56
CA GLY A 116 9.65 -13.73 -1.37
C GLY A 116 8.98 -12.90 -2.48
N ASN A 117 9.08 -11.57 -2.43
CA ASN A 117 8.61 -10.64 -3.46
C ASN A 117 9.69 -9.62 -3.89
N GLY A 118 10.95 -9.84 -3.49
CA GLY A 118 12.06 -8.95 -3.77
C GLY A 118 13.27 -9.25 -2.88
N LYS A 119 14.44 -8.73 -3.25
CA LYS A 119 15.69 -8.93 -2.52
C LYS A 119 16.26 -7.61 -2.01
N SER A 120 16.94 -7.66 -0.87
CA SER A 120 17.78 -6.59 -0.34
C SER A 120 19.14 -7.12 0.09
N SER A 121 20.14 -6.25 0.11
CA SER A 121 21.48 -6.58 0.61
C SER A 121 22.15 -5.37 1.24
N THR A 122 23.09 -5.62 2.14
CA THR A 122 23.92 -4.58 2.77
C THR A 122 25.40 -4.83 2.50
N ILE A 123 26.21 -3.79 2.69
CA ILE A 123 27.66 -3.93 2.79
C ILE A 123 28.06 -4.54 4.13
N CYS A 124 29.31 -5.00 4.22
CA CYS A 124 29.91 -5.54 5.44
C CYS A 124 30.12 -4.45 6.48
N VAL A 125 29.85 -4.78 7.72
CA VAL A 125 29.77 -3.85 8.86
C VAL A 125 30.19 -4.58 10.12
N PRO A 126 30.57 -3.87 11.20
CA PRO A 126 31.02 -4.52 12.44
C PRO A 126 30.02 -5.57 12.94
N GLU A 127 30.53 -6.74 13.28
CA GLU A 127 29.70 -7.82 13.80
C GLU A 127 28.93 -7.44 15.07
N ASN A 128 27.90 -8.22 15.38
CA ASN A 128 27.01 -8.04 16.53
C ASN A 128 26.25 -6.70 16.58
N THR A 129 26.35 -5.90 15.51
CA THR A 129 25.51 -4.72 15.27
C THR A 129 24.07 -5.17 15.00
N ALA A 130 23.09 -4.46 15.59
CA ALA A 130 21.69 -4.69 15.30
C ALA A 130 21.34 -4.12 13.93
N PHE A 131 20.82 -4.95 13.03
CA PHE A 131 20.31 -4.52 11.74
C PHE A 131 18.82 -4.34 11.82
N THR A 132 18.31 -3.32 11.12
CA THR A 132 16.88 -3.09 10.97
C THR A 132 16.54 -2.83 9.52
N GLN A 133 15.46 -3.44 9.04
CA GLN A 133 14.93 -3.18 7.70
C GLN A 133 13.41 -3.23 7.72
N SER A 134 12.79 -2.25 7.08
CA SER A 134 11.35 -2.23 6.85
C SER A 134 11.02 -2.86 5.50
N HIS A 135 9.95 -3.65 5.46
CA HIS A 135 9.44 -4.26 4.23
C HIS A 135 7.91 -4.25 4.21
N THR A 136 7.33 -4.24 3.00
CA THR A 136 5.88 -4.22 2.79
C THR A 136 5.47 -5.29 1.78
N TRP A 137 4.47 -6.10 2.14
CA TRP A 137 3.80 -7.01 1.21
C TRP A 137 2.45 -6.43 0.81
N ASN A 138 2.21 -6.23 -0.48
CA ASN A 138 0.97 -5.65 -0.99
C ASN A 138 -0.14 -6.69 -1.24
N THR A 139 0.18 -7.98 -1.09
CA THR A 139 -0.74 -9.08 -1.38
C THR A 139 -0.85 -9.99 -0.16
N PRO A 140 -2.06 -10.40 0.24
CA PRO A 140 -2.22 -11.39 1.30
C PRO A 140 -1.55 -12.71 0.92
N GLY A 141 -0.95 -13.39 1.88
CA GLY A 141 -0.24 -14.63 1.66
C GLY A 141 0.69 -15.00 2.80
N THR A 142 1.31 -16.17 2.67
CA THR A 142 2.38 -16.63 3.56
C THR A 142 3.70 -16.50 2.83
N TYR A 143 4.61 -15.73 3.39
CA TYR A 143 5.92 -15.45 2.81
C TYR A 143 7.01 -16.07 3.66
N THR A 144 7.87 -16.88 3.04
CA THR A 144 9.11 -17.34 3.67
C THR A 144 10.20 -16.35 3.32
N VAL A 145 10.75 -15.69 4.34
CA VAL A 145 11.88 -14.78 4.20
C VAL A 145 13.16 -15.57 4.42
N GLU A 146 14.02 -15.62 3.40
CA GLU A 146 15.35 -16.23 3.49
C GLU A 146 16.38 -15.15 3.80
N MET A 147 17.20 -15.39 4.81
CA MET A 147 18.24 -14.48 5.27
C MET A 147 19.60 -15.14 5.13
N THR A 148 20.55 -14.41 4.57
CA THR A 148 21.95 -14.80 4.41
C THR A 148 22.84 -13.82 5.15
N VAL A 149 23.80 -14.33 5.91
CA VAL A 149 24.91 -13.56 6.50
C VAL A 149 26.21 -13.99 5.84
N SER A 150 27.10 -13.05 5.53
CA SER A 150 28.43 -13.34 4.98
C SER A 150 29.51 -12.59 5.77
N ASP A 151 30.67 -13.21 5.92
CA ASP A 151 31.89 -12.64 6.55
C ASP A 151 32.71 -11.78 5.57
N CYS A 152 32.29 -11.72 4.30
CA CYS A 152 33.00 -11.04 3.23
C CYS A 152 34.41 -11.60 2.93
N LYS A 153 34.70 -12.79 3.44
CA LYS A 153 35.87 -13.62 3.21
C LYS A 153 35.54 -14.95 2.53
N GLY A 154 34.25 -15.24 2.36
CA GLY A 154 33.74 -16.37 1.58
C GLY A 154 32.85 -17.32 2.38
N GLY A 155 32.79 -17.17 3.70
CA GLY A 155 31.85 -17.88 4.56
C GLY A 155 30.46 -17.26 4.53
N ILE A 156 29.48 -18.13 4.73
CA ILE A 156 28.06 -17.82 4.65
C ILE A 156 27.28 -18.58 5.74
N GLY A 157 26.35 -17.89 6.39
CA GLY A 157 25.31 -18.47 7.24
C GLY A 157 23.92 -18.17 6.69
N ILE A 158 22.96 -19.07 6.91
CA ILE A 158 21.58 -18.94 6.41
C ILE A 158 20.58 -19.14 7.54
N ALA A 159 19.50 -18.35 7.54
CA ALA A 159 18.34 -18.52 8.39
C ALA A 159 17.06 -18.21 7.60
N SER A 160 15.91 -18.62 8.12
CA SER A 160 14.62 -18.21 7.54
C SER A 160 13.56 -18.02 8.61
N PHE A 161 12.56 -17.22 8.28
CA PHE A 161 11.35 -17.07 9.09
C PHE A 161 10.13 -16.90 8.17
N THR A 162 8.94 -17.15 8.71
CA THR A 162 7.69 -17.02 7.95
C THR A 162 6.91 -15.81 8.42
N VAL A 163 6.31 -15.07 7.49
CA VAL A 163 5.36 -13.98 7.76
C VAL A 163 4.02 -14.30 7.13
N VAL A 164 2.95 -14.23 7.92
CA VAL A 164 1.58 -14.37 7.42
C VAL A 164 0.97 -12.99 7.27
N VAL A 165 0.63 -12.64 6.03
CA VAL A 165 0.03 -11.37 5.65
C VAL A 165 -1.45 -11.60 5.37
N ALA A 166 -2.31 -11.02 6.19
CA ALA A 166 -3.76 -11.06 6.03
C ALA A 166 -4.24 -10.01 5.01
N GLY A 167 -5.41 -10.28 4.43
CA GLY A 167 -6.18 -9.26 3.71
C GLY A 167 -6.70 -8.20 4.67
N SER A 168 -6.87 -6.98 4.16
CA SER A 168 -7.65 -5.96 4.88
C SER A 168 -9.10 -6.43 4.99
N ALA A 169 -9.74 -6.16 6.14
CA ALA A 169 -11.14 -6.50 6.35
C ALA A 169 -12.03 -5.76 5.35
N ALA A 170 -12.99 -6.47 4.75
CA ALA A 170 -13.88 -5.86 3.79
C ALA A 170 -14.88 -4.90 4.43
N SER A 171 -15.14 -3.78 3.77
CA SER A 171 -16.15 -2.78 4.14
C SER A 171 -16.83 -2.24 2.89
N VAL A 172 -18.12 -2.00 2.98
CA VAL A 172 -18.86 -1.22 1.99
C VAL A 172 -19.44 -0.02 2.72
N LYS A 173 -19.31 1.17 2.14
CA LYS A 173 -19.89 2.39 2.67
C LYS A 173 -20.54 3.21 1.58
N VAL A 174 -21.80 3.57 1.74
CA VAL A 174 -22.46 4.54 0.86
C VAL A 174 -21.90 5.94 1.17
N VAL A 175 -21.43 6.62 0.14
CA VAL A 175 -20.83 7.97 0.25
C VAL A 175 -21.75 9.02 -0.34
N SER A 176 -22.50 8.68 -1.39
CA SER A 176 -23.49 9.60 -1.98
C SER A 176 -24.52 8.82 -2.81
N PRO A 177 -25.79 9.27 -2.83
CA PRO A 177 -26.40 10.24 -1.92
C PRO A 177 -26.27 9.84 -0.45
N ASP A 178 -26.07 10.81 0.43
CA ASP A 178 -25.99 10.58 1.88
C ASP A 178 -27.05 11.37 2.67
N GLY A 179 -27.98 12.00 1.96
CA GLY A 179 -29.25 12.56 2.41
C GLY A 179 -29.33 14.07 2.39
N GLY A 180 -30.58 14.56 2.43
CA GLY A 180 -30.92 15.97 2.23
C GLY A 180 -30.99 16.42 0.76
N GLU A 181 -30.44 15.64 -0.18
CA GLU A 181 -30.60 15.91 -1.61
C GLU A 181 -32.04 15.69 -2.06
N THR A 182 -32.42 16.34 -3.17
CA THR A 182 -33.71 16.13 -3.83
C THR A 182 -33.47 15.91 -5.32
N PHE A 183 -34.02 14.82 -5.83
CA PHE A 183 -33.99 14.46 -7.25
C PHE A 183 -35.42 14.36 -7.76
N THR A 184 -35.58 14.46 -9.07
CA THR A 184 -36.84 14.24 -9.77
C THR A 184 -36.78 12.89 -10.49
N GLN A 185 -37.92 12.21 -10.62
CA GLN A 185 -38.01 11.07 -11.53
C GLN A 185 -37.49 11.45 -12.92
N GLY A 186 -36.69 10.56 -13.52
CA GLY A 186 -35.97 10.80 -14.77
C GLY A 186 -34.57 11.39 -14.60
N ASP A 187 -34.22 11.91 -13.42
CA ASP A 187 -32.87 12.40 -13.14
C ASP A 187 -31.86 11.27 -13.16
N THR A 188 -30.61 11.63 -13.48
CA THR A 188 -29.46 10.73 -13.32
C THR A 188 -28.84 10.94 -11.94
N LEU A 189 -28.91 9.91 -11.13
CA LEU A 189 -28.32 9.84 -9.80
C LEU A 189 -26.86 9.40 -9.89
N LEU A 190 -25.93 10.23 -9.38
CA LEU A 190 -24.53 9.84 -9.18
C LEU A 190 -24.38 9.11 -7.85
N LEU A 191 -24.12 7.81 -7.91
CA LEU A 191 -23.87 6.94 -6.78
C LEU A 191 -22.36 6.89 -6.49
N LYS A 192 -21.99 7.06 -5.23
CA LYS A 192 -20.62 6.89 -4.73
C LYS A 192 -20.58 5.89 -3.59
N VAL A 193 -19.71 4.89 -3.71
CA VAL A 193 -19.54 3.85 -2.67
C VAL A 193 -18.05 3.62 -2.42
N ASP A 194 -17.61 3.74 -1.15
CA ASP A 194 -16.27 3.30 -0.73
C ASP A 194 -16.35 1.79 -0.43
N LEU A 195 -15.81 0.99 -1.35
CA LEU A 195 -15.73 -0.45 -1.21
C LEU A 195 -14.27 -0.88 -1.01
N ARG A 196 -13.98 -1.44 0.15
CA ARG A 196 -12.68 -2.02 0.48
C ARG A 196 -12.86 -3.52 0.63
N SER A 197 -12.01 -4.29 -0.03
CA SER A 197 -11.99 -5.75 0.08
C SER A 197 -10.62 -6.25 -0.33
N SER A 198 -10.16 -7.30 0.34
CA SER A 198 -8.96 -8.05 -0.09
C SER A 198 -9.24 -8.93 -1.31
N LYS A 199 -10.52 -9.14 -1.64
CA LYS A 199 -10.97 -9.93 -2.78
C LYS A 199 -11.08 -9.03 -3.99
N SER A 200 -10.40 -9.47 -5.03
CA SER A 200 -10.28 -8.74 -6.29
C SER A 200 -11.49 -8.94 -7.23
N ARG A 201 -12.47 -9.78 -6.87
CA ARG A 201 -13.68 -10.00 -7.68
C ARG A 201 -14.92 -10.17 -6.80
N GLY A 202 -16.06 -9.69 -7.29
CA GLY A 202 -17.36 -9.90 -6.68
C GLY A 202 -18.44 -9.01 -7.28
N SER A 203 -19.61 -9.00 -6.66
CA SER A 203 -20.78 -8.26 -7.14
C SER A 203 -21.19 -7.19 -6.12
N LEU A 204 -21.32 -5.95 -6.59
CA LEU A 204 -21.90 -4.85 -5.84
C LEU A 204 -23.28 -4.54 -6.40
N GLN A 205 -24.30 -4.64 -5.55
CA GLN A 205 -25.67 -4.27 -5.87
C GLN A 205 -26.01 -2.95 -5.17
N LEU A 206 -26.63 -2.04 -5.91
CA LEU A 206 -27.12 -0.76 -5.42
C LEU A 206 -28.62 -0.71 -5.61
N MET A 207 -29.33 -0.40 -4.54
CA MET A 207 -30.79 -0.41 -4.48
C MET A 207 -31.30 0.81 -3.71
N LEU A 208 -32.58 1.13 -3.87
CA LEU A 208 -33.28 2.07 -3.02
C LEU A 208 -34.14 1.35 -2.00
N SER A 209 -34.16 1.92 -0.81
CA SER A 209 -35.04 1.55 0.30
C SER A 209 -35.86 2.77 0.68
N GLU A 210 -37.18 2.63 0.74
CA GLU A 210 -38.07 3.70 1.21
C GLU A 210 -37.81 4.01 2.69
N GLU A 211 -38.01 5.26 3.09
CA GLU A 211 -38.06 5.67 4.50
C GLU A 211 -39.41 5.28 5.12
N LEU A 212 -39.34 4.46 6.16
CA LEU A 212 -40.48 4.10 6.99
C LEU A 212 -40.75 5.16 8.07
N ALA A 213 -41.92 5.08 8.69
CA ALA A 213 -42.24 5.85 9.88
C ALA A 213 -41.13 5.71 10.94
N GLY A 214 -40.66 6.84 11.46
CA GLY A 214 -39.54 6.88 12.41
C GLY A 214 -38.15 6.96 11.78
N GLY A 215 -38.04 7.23 10.48
CA GLY A 215 -36.77 7.57 9.83
C GLY A 215 -35.84 6.39 9.56
N LYS A 216 -36.40 5.19 9.47
CA LYS A 216 -35.64 3.95 9.23
C LYS A 216 -35.80 3.48 7.78
N PRO A 217 -34.79 2.85 7.18
CA PRO A 217 -34.96 2.19 5.90
C PRO A 217 -35.92 0.99 6.00
N SER A 218 -36.67 0.76 4.94
CA SER A 218 -37.40 -0.47 4.66
C SER A 218 -36.48 -1.55 4.07
N ASP A 219 -37.04 -2.70 3.72
CA ASP A 219 -36.31 -3.65 2.89
C ASP A 219 -36.07 -3.03 1.49
N PRO A 220 -34.84 -3.13 0.94
CA PRO A 220 -34.53 -2.56 -0.36
C PRO A 220 -35.44 -3.11 -1.47
N ALA A 221 -36.17 -2.22 -2.15
CA ALA A 221 -37.26 -2.60 -3.06
C ALA A 221 -36.95 -2.27 -4.53
N TYR A 222 -36.23 -1.17 -4.80
CA TYR A 222 -35.93 -0.75 -6.17
C TYR A 222 -34.48 -1.04 -6.52
N HIS A 223 -34.25 -1.91 -7.48
CA HIS A 223 -32.91 -2.17 -7.98
C HIS A 223 -32.45 -1.03 -8.89
N LEU A 224 -31.26 -0.47 -8.61
CA LEU A 224 -30.67 0.56 -9.47
C LEU A 224 -29.60 -0.04 -10.38
N LEU A 225 -28.70 -0.84 -9.82
CA LEU A 225 -27.51 -1.29 -10.53
C LEU A 225 -26.93 -2.56 -9.91
N THR A 226 -26.35 -3.40 -10.77
CA THR A 226 -25.42 -4.45 -10.35
C THR A 226 -24.11 -4.28 -11.11
N LEU A 227 -23.00 -4.32 -10.39
CA LEU A 227 -21.66 -4.16 -10.90
C LEU A 227 -20.83 -5.39 -10.58
N ASP A 228 -20.20 -5.95 -11.60
CA ASP A 228 -19.12 -6.91 -11.40
C ASP A 228 -17.82 -6.13 -11.15
N ILE A 229 -17.34 -6.18 -9.91
CA ILE A 229 -16.11 -5.52 -9.51
C ILE A 229 -14.94 -6.38 -9.95
N SER A 230 -14.01 -5.74 -10.66
CA SER A 230 -12.77 -6.34 -11.16
C SER A 230 -11.59 -5.96 -10.26
N PRO A 231 -10.44 -6.68 -10.37
CA PRO A 231 -9.31 -6.57 -9.44
C PRO A 231 -8.76 -5.16 -9.22
N SER A 232 -8.84 -4.31 -10.24
CA SER A 232 -8.29 -2.96 -10.24
C SER A 232 -9.14 -1.93 -9.50
N THR A 233 -10.35 -2.28 -9.06
CA THR A 233 -11.31 -1.32 -8.46
C THR A 233 -11.47 -1.52 -6.94
N ALA A 234 -10.92 -2.59 -6.36
CA ALA A 234 -10.99 -2.84 -4.93
C ALA A 234 -10.20 -1.79 -4.13
N GLY A 235 -10.84 -1.17 -3.13
CA GLY A 235 -10.21 -0.13 -2.29
C GLY A 235 -10.30 1.29 -2.84
N SER A 236 -11.11 1.52 -3.88
CA SER A 236 -11.38 2.85 -4.45
C SER A 236 -12.85 3.25 -4.24
N ILE A 237 -13.13 4.56 -4.29
CA ILE A 237 -14.50 5.06 -4.40
C ILE A 237 -15.02 4.68 -5.79
N ILE A 238 -16.09 3.90 -5.82
CA ILE A 238 -16.80 3.53 -7.03
C ILE A 238 -17.83 4.62 -7.33
N GLU A 239 -17.70 5.26 -8.49
CA GLU A 239 -18.65 6.26 -8.98
C GLU A 239 -19.44 5.71 -10.17
N LYS A 240 -20.78 5.71 -10.07
CA LYS A 240 -21.67 5.24 -11.13
C LYS A 240 -22.93 6.07 -11.22
N ASN A 241 -23.41 6.23 -12.45
CA ASN A 241 -24.68 6.88 -12.72
C ASN A 241 -25.79 5.82 -12.81
N ALA A 242 -26.94 6.11 -12.20
CA ALA A 242 -28.17 5.34 -12.35
C ALA A 242 -29.33 6.31 -12.65
N VAL A 243 -30.22 5.96 -13.56
CA VAL A 243 -31.39 6.80 -13.87
C VAL A 243 -32.52 6.43 -12.91
N LEU A 244 -33.17 7.44 -12.33
CA LEU A 244 -34.36 7.25 -11.51
C LEU A 244 -35.56 6.98 -12.41
N GLY A 245 -35.97 5.71 -12.49
CA GLY A 245 -37.11 5.28 -13.30
C GLY A 245 -38.43 5.93 -12.87
N SER A 246 -39.37 6.01 -13.81
CA SER A 246 -40.73 6.51 -13.55
C SER A 246 -41.56 5.59 -12.65
N ASP A 247 -41.11 4.35 -12.47
CA ASP A 247 -41.68 3.34 -11.58
C ASP A 247 -41.34 3.57 -10.10
N ILE A 248 -40.33 4.39 -9.79
CA ILE A 248 -39.95 4.74 -8.41
C ILE A 248 -40.94 5.76 -7.88
N VAL A 249 -41.76 5.40 -6.89
CA VAL A 249 -42.79 6.30 -6.35
C VAL A 249 -42.15 7.52 -5.67
N PRO A 250 -42.69 8.76 -5.83
CA PRO A 250 -42.18 9.91 -5.10
C PRO A 250 -42.21 9.70 -3.58
N GLY A 251 -41.12 10.05 -2.90
CA GLY A 251 -40.95 9.74 -1.49
C GLY A 251 -39.53 10.02 -1.00
N LYS A 252 -39.23 9.57 0.21
CA LYS A 252 -37.90 9.64 0.79
C LYS A 252 -37.25 8.27 0.79
N TYR A 253 -35.96 8.23 0.48
CA TYR A 253 -35.23 7.01 0.19
C TYR A 253 -33.84 7.02 0.82
N PHE A 254 -33.37 5.83 1.16
CA PHE A 254 -31.98 5.51 1.43
C PHE A 254 -31.40 4.76 0.24
N VAL A 255 -30.11 4.97 -0.04
CA VAL A 255 -29.37 4.05 -0.90
C VAL A 255 -28.92 2.87 -0.04
N TYR A 256 -29.15 1.67 -0.54
CA TYR A 256 -28.62 0.44 0.02
C TYR A 256 -27.53 -0.11 -0.89
N ALA A 257 -26.35 -0.36 -0.33
CA ALA A 257 -25.26 -1.04 -1.00
C ALA A 257 -25.08 -2.44 -0.42
N PHE A 258 -25.01 -3.45 -1.28
CA PHE A 258 -24.76 -4.83 -0.91
C PHE A 258 -23.59 -5.39 -1.72
N TRP A 259 -22.55 -5.80 -1.01
CA TRP A 259 -21.35 -6.42 -1.56
C TRP A 259 -21.32 -7.92 -1.23
N LYS A 260 -21.01 -8.72 -2.26
CA LYS A 260 -20.67 -10.12 -2.12
C LYS A 260 -19.41 -10.44 -2.91
N SER A 261 -18.37 -10.96 -2.25
CA SER A 261 -17.17 -11.43 -2.95
C SER A 261 -17.47 -12.62 -3.85
N GLY A 262 -16.65 -12.82 -4.90
CA GLY A 262 -16.83 -13.91 -5.85
C GLY A 262 -16.70 -15.31 -5.25
N ASP A 263 -15.94 -15.45 -4.17
CA ASP A 263 -15.86 -16.69 -3.37
C ASP A 263 -16.99 -16.83 -2.33
N GLY A 264 -17.85 -15.81 -2.20
CA GLY A 264 -18.98 -15.78 -1.28
C GLY A 264 -18.62 -15.68 0.20
N MET A 265 -17.33 -15.55 0.55
CA MET A 265 -16.88 -15.51 1.94
C MET A 265 -16.99 -14.11 2.58
N GLU A 266 -17.05 -13.06 1.77
CA GLU A 266 -17.28 -11.71 2.25
C GLU A 266 -18.67 -11.24 1.80
N ILE A 267 -19.52 -10.94 2.77
CA ILE A 267 -20.83 -10.33 2.56
C ILE A 267 -20.89 -9.09 3.45
N LYS A 268 -21.10 -7.92 2.84
CA LYS A 268 -21.19 -6.64 3.53
C LYS A 268 -22.33 -5.82 2.95
N SER A 269 -22.94 -4.99 3.78
CA SER A 269 -23.94 -4.05 3.33
C SER A 269 -23.89 -2.76 4.12
N ASP A 270 -24.39 -1.70 3.54
CA ASP A 270 -24.53 -0.40 4.17
C ASP A 270 -25.72 0.36 3.61
N PHE A 271 -26.25 1.28 4.41
CA PHE A 271 -27.23 2.26 3.95
C PHE A 271 -26.57 3.65 3.93
N SER A 272 -27.10 4.57 3.13
CA SER A 272 -26.84 5.99 3.36
C SER A 272 -27.24 6.36 4.80
N ASN A 273 -26.52 7.30 5.40
CA ASN A 273 -26.74 7.73 6.78
C ASN A 273 -28.06 8.48 6.94
N THR A 274 -28.44 9.29 5.94
CA THR A 274 -29.70 10.03 5.94
C THR A 274 -30.46 9.85 4.63
N PRO A 275 -31.80 10.02 4.63
CA PRO A 275 -32.60 9.84 3.43
C PRO A 275 -32.52 11.08 2.53
N PHE A 276 -32.64 10.85 1.22
CA PHE A 276 -32.82 11.87 0.20
C PHE A 276 -34.25 11.78 -0.37
N SER A 277 -34.70 12.82 -1.08
CA SER A 277 -36.06 12.88 -1.63
C SER A 277 -36.09 12.64 -3.13
N ILE A 278 -37.10 11.92 -3.61
CA ILE A 278 -37.44 11.79 -5.03
C ILE A 278 -38.83 12.39 -5.26
N THR A 279 -38.95 13.32 -6.20
CA THR A 279 -40.21 14.00 -6.57
C THR A 279 -40.71 13.53 -7.94
N ALA A 280 -42.00 13.72 -8.20
CA ALA A 280 -42.57 13.41 -9.51
C ALA A 280 -42.02 14.35 -10.59
N SER A 281 -41.80 13.83 -11.81
CA SER A 281 -41.56 14.69 -12.97
C SER A 281 -42.79 15.56 -13.22
N SER A 282 -42.62 16.89 -13.26
CA SER A 282 -43.73 17.77 -13.63
C SER A 282 -44.12 17.49 -15.08
N SER A 283 -45.29 16.89 -15.30
CA SER A 283 -45.87 16.85 -16.63
C SER A 283 -46.13 18.29 -17.04
N GLY A 284 -45.43 18.79 -18.06
CA GLY A 284 -45.71 20.10 -18.64
C GLY A 284 -47.15 20.16 -19.14
N GLY A 285 -48.06 20.65 -18.30
CA GLY A 285 -49.40 21.03 -18.69
C GLY A 285 -49.28 22.26 -19.57
N ASN A 286 -49.26 22.05 -20.89
CA ASN A 286 -49.48 23.10 -21.86
C ASN A 286 -50.97 23.50 -21.79
N GLU A 287 -51.33 24.32 -20.79
CA GLU A 287 -52.56 25.08 -20.86
C GLU A 287 -52.36 26.22 -21.85
N GLY A 288 -52.75 25.96 -23.10
CA GLY A 288 -52.96 26.98 -24.11
C GLY A 288 -54.11 27.90 -23.70
N GLY A 289 -53.83 28.82 -22.77
CA GLY A 289 -54.69 29.93 -22.41
C GLY A 289 -54.44 31.11 -23.35
N GLY A 290 -55.11 31.11 -24.50
CA GLY A 290 -55.27 32.30 -25.31
C GLY A 290 -56.06 33.35 -24.52
N GLY A 291 -55.46 34.50 -24.25
CA GLY A 291 -56.07 35.59 -23.51
C GLY A 291 -55.39 36.91 -23.79
N SER A 292 -55.79 37.55 -24.89
CA SER A 292 -55.50 38.92 -25.26
C SER A 292 -55.94 39.92 -24.18
N GLY A 293 -55.07 40.85 -23.78
CA GLY A 293 -55.41 41.92 -22.86
C GLY A 293 -54.34 43.00 -22.78
N SER A 294 -54.39 43.95 -23.71
CA SER A 294 -53.64 45.22 -23.72
C SER A 294 -54.03 46.12 -22.53
N GLY A 295 -53.06 46.79 -21.92
CA GLY A 295 -53.33 47.83 -20.92
C GLY A 295 -52.08 48.56 -20.44
N SER A 296 -51.73 49.64 -21.11
CA SER A 296 -50.73 50.65 -20.73
C SER A 296 -51.17 51.45 -19.49
N GLY A 297 -50.24 51.95 -18.67
CA GLY A 297 -50.58 52.96 -17.66
C GLY A 297 -49.48 53.29 -16.63
N ASP A 298 -48.97 54.50 -16.73
CA ASP A 298 -47.93 55.20 -15.98
C ASP A 298 -48.07 55.34 -14.44
N SER A 299 -46.95 55.82 -13.87
CA SER A 299 -46.82 56.92 -12.87
C SER A 299 -46.74 56.64 -11.35
N SER A 300 -45.51 56.83 -10.85
CA SER A 300 -45.06 57.65 -9.71
C SER A 300 -46.06 58.20 -8.69
N GLY A 301 -45.71 58.12 -7.40
CA GLY A 301 -46.27 58.98 -6.34
C GLY A 301 -45.79 58.55 -4.95
N GLY A 302 -45.08 59.44 -4.24
CA GLY A 302 -44.43 59.16 -2.97
C GLY A 302 -45.27 59.42 -1.72
N GLY A 303 -44.60 59.38 -0.56
CA GLY A 303 -44.95 60.22 0.59
C GLY A 303 -45.28 59.49 1.90
N GLY A 304 -44.32 59.51 2.83
CA GLY A 304 -44.50 60.07 4.17
C GLY A 304 -45.35 59.31 5.21
N GLY A 305 -44.74 59.01 6.37
CA GLY A 305 -45.48 58.59 7.56
C GLY A 305 -44.59 58.22 8.74
N SER A 306 -44.03 59.23 9.40
CA SER A 306 -43.36 59.11 10.71
C SER A 306 -44.38 58.95 11.84
N SER A 307 -44.12 58.10 12.84
CA SER A 307 -44.40 58.47 14.23
C SER A 307 -43.67 57.57 15.23
N SER A 308 -42.99 58.28 16.13
CA SER A 308 -42.27 57.92 17.34
C SER A 308 -43.09 57.19 18.41
N GLY A 309 -42.38 56.41 19.24
CA GLY A 309 -42.85 55.99 20.56
C GLY A 309 -41.72 55.33 21.35
N GLY A 310 -41.02 56.11 22.17
CA GLY A 310 -39.93 55.63 23.03
C GLY A 310 -40.40 54.95 24.31
N GLY A 311 -39.49 54.22 24.95
CA GLY A 311 -39.69 53.64 26.27
C GLY A 311 -38.47 52.81 26.68
N ALA A 312 -37.53 53.44 27.39
CA ALA A 312 -36.31 52.85 27.91
C ALA A 312 -36.54 51.99 29.16
N SER A 313 -35.69 50.99 29.40
CA SER A 313 -35.27 50.56 30.74
C SER A 313 -34.17 49.48 30.69
N SER A 314 -32.94 49.93 30.91
CA SER A 314 -31.81 49.32 31.63
C SER A 314 -31.75 47.81 31.93
N GLY A 315 -30.59 47.20 31.65
CA GLY A 315 -30.15 45.94 32.25
C GLY A 315 -28.70 45.60 31.86
N SER A 316 -27.79 45.77 32.81
CA SER A 316 -26.32 45.74 32.73
C SER A 316 -25.66 44.36 32.47
N GLY A 317 -24.41 44.41 31.96
CA GLY A 317 -23.37 43.38 32.14
C GLY A 317 -23.11 42.54 30.89
N GLY A 318 -21.98 42.57 30.19
CA GLY A 318 -20.60 42.85 30.62
C GLY A 318 -19.84 41.52 30.65
N GLY A 319 -18.93 41.29 29.70
CA GLY A 319 -18.02 40.14 29.73
C GLY A 319 -17.54 39.68 28.36
N GLY A 320 -16.60 40.42 27.78
CA GLY A 320 -15.80 39.93 26.67
C GLY A 320 -14.79 38.87 27.12
N SER A 321 -14.41 37.98 26.21
CA SER A 321 -13.19 37.17 26.33
C SER A 321 -12.63 36.94 24.94
N THR A 322 -11.53 37.64 24.69
CA THR A 322 -10.54 37.39 23.64
C THR A 322 -9.87 36.04 23.87
N SER A 323 -9.55 35.29 22.81
CA SER A 323 -8.45 34.34 22.87
C SER A 323 -7.59 34.46 21.61
N SER A 324 -6.32 34.72 21.87
CA SER A 324 -5.21 34.75 20.94
C SER A 324 -4.20 33.69 21.37
N GLN A 325 -3.44 33.20 20.39
CA GLN A 325 -2.10 32.60 20.47
C GLN A 325 -1.93 31.10 20.79
N SER A 326 -1.60 30.37 19.71
CA SER A 326 -0.32 29.69 19.41
C SER A 326 0.42 28.89 20.49
N GLY A 327 0.78 27.66 20.10
CA GLY A 327 2.12 27.08 20.31
C GLY A 327 2.14 25.78 21.10
N PHE A 328 2.37 24.65 20.42
CA PHE A 328 3.53 23.75 20.54
C PHE A 328 3.57 22.81 19.34
#